data_AF-A0A8I2YYL2-F1
#
_entry.id   AF-A0A8I2YYL2-F1
#
_cell.length_a   1.000
_cell.length_b   1.000
_cell.length_c   1.000
_cell.angle_alpha   90.00
_cell.angle_beta   90.00
_cell.angle_gamma   90.00
#
_symmetry.space_group_name_H-M   'P 1'
#
loop_
_entity.id
_entity.type
_entity.pdbx_description
1 polymer ?
#
loop_
_entity_poly.entity_id
_entity_poly.type
_entity_poly.pdbx_seq_one_letter_code
_entity_poly.pdbx_strand_id
1 'polypeptide(L)'
;MDGPESLAESARNTVDPAWRLSEVEETVLLEVLVASLRRAKLVSTAAKKGDEETVISDLTRALNKGLPRLFIKYQTDENRISEVLLIPPLMNLDLYLEMRMMSAYAGLWDDVSKQFLSHSSQSVVTKSVAAIRHFMAASSLTNTNSTKILELEDEPGDTAV
;
A
#
# COMPACT_ATOMS: atom_id res chain seq x y z
N MET A 1 0.76 25.06 13.61
CA MET A 1 0.03 24.11 12.74
C MET A 1 1.07 23.10 12.28
N ASP A 2 1.38 22.13 13.14
CA ASP A 2 2.37 21.09 12.86
C ASP A 2 1.73 20.01 12.01
N GLY A 3 2.12 19.96 10.74
CA GLY A 3 1.64 18.97 9.79
C GLY A 3 2.10 17.55 10.12
N PRO A 4 1.55 16.53 9.45
CA PRO A 4 1.94 15.12 9.62
C PRO A 4 3.45 14.85 9.38
N GLU A 5 4.14 15.75 8.67
CA GLU A 5 5.61 15.73 8.50
C GLU A 5 6.37 16.04 9.80
N SER A 6 5.85 16.93 10.66
CA SER A 6 6.49 17.34 11.93
C SER A 6 6.57 16.17 12.93
N LEU A 7 5.59 15.26 12.91
CA LEU A 7 5.61 14.04 13.73
C LEU A 7 6.64 13.01 13.22
N ALA A 8 6.78 12.87 11.90
CA ALA A 8 7.77 11.97 11.29
C ALA A 8 9.20 12.51 11.42
N GLU A 9 9.37 13.83 11.44
CA GLU A 9 10.65 14.49 11.68
C GLU A 9 11.03 14.46 13.18
N SER A 10 10.06 14.67 14.07
CA SER A 10 10.25 14.51 15.52
C SER A 10 10.63 13.08 15.91
N ALA A 11 10.04 12.06 15.28
CA ALA A 11 10.40 10.65 15.54
C ALA A 11 11.78 10.27 14.99
N ARG A 12 12.22 10.88 13.87
CA ARG A 12 13.56 10.66 13.32
C ARG A 12 14.65 11.27 14.22
N ASN A 13 14.32 12.32 14.97
CA ASN A 13 15.24 13.02 15.87
C ASN A 13 15.27 12.47 17.30
N THR A 14 14.43 11.49 17.66
CA THR A 14 14.39 10.90 19.02
C THR A 14 15.03 9.52 19.13
N VAL A 15 15.39 8.89 18.00
CA VAL A 15 16.07 7.58 17.98
C VAL A 15 17.57 7.81 17.86
N ASP A 16 18.31 7.31 18.84
CA ASP A 16 19.77 7.33 18.83
C ASP A 16 20.28 6.69 17.52
N PRO A 17 21.21 7.34 16.79
CA PRO A 17 21.77 6.84 15.54
C PRO A 17 22.26 5.38 15.59
N ALA A 18 22.73 4.90 16.75
CA ALA A 18 23.18 3.53 16.95
C ALA A 18 22.05 2.49 16.81
N TRP A 19 20.79 2.92 16.91
CA TRP A 19 19.59 2.08 16.81
C TRP A 19 18.84 2.27 15.49
N ARG A 20 19.40 3.07 14.56
CA ARG A 20 18.82 3.20 13.23
C ARG A 20 19.14 1.95 12.41
N LEU A 21 18.10 1.43 11.75
CA LEU A 21 18.25 0.32 10.83
C LEU A 21 19.17 0.73 9.67
N SER A 22 20.09 -0.15 9.33
CA SER A 22 20.82 -0.09 8.07
C SER A 22 19.88 -0.37 6.90
N GLU A 23 20.31 -0.03 5.68
CA GLU A 23 19.53 -0.30 4.47
C GLU A 23 19.22 -1.79 4.28
N VAL A 24 20.14 -2.68 4.65
CA VAL A 24 19.92 -4.12 4.57
C VAL A 24 18.85 -4.54 5.58
N GLU A 25 18.92 -4.07 6.82
CA GLU A 25 17.94 -4.39 7.86
C GLU A 25 16.55 -3.84 7.53
N GLU A 26 16.46 -2.63 6.95
CA GLU A 26 15.19 -2.09 6.48
C GLU A 26 14.55 -2.95 5.38
N THR A 27 15.37 -3.45 4.46
CA THR A 27 14.92 -4.33 3.37
C THR A 27 14.39 -5.65 3.92
N VAL A 28 15.16 -6.29 4.80
CA VAL A 28 14.77 -7.55 5.46
C VAL A 28 13.48 -7.34 6.27
N LEU A 29 13.36 -6.24 7.00
CA LEU A 29 12.17 -5.97 7.80
C LEU A 29 10.92 -5.78 6.94
N LEU A 30 11.07 -5.15 5.76
CA LEU A 30 9.97 -5.01 4.80
C LEU A 30 9.53 -6.36 4.23
N GLU A 31 10.47 -7.22 3.84
CA GLU A 31 10.18 -8.58 3.38
C GLU A 31 9.50 -9.41 4.48
N VAL A 32 9.98 -9.32 5.72
CA VAL A 32 9.39 -9.97 6.90
C VAL A 32 7.98 -9.45 7.15
N LEU A 33 7.73 -8.15 7.03
CA LEU A 33 6.40 -7.58 7.13
C LEU A 33 5.47 -8.24 6.08
N VAL A 34 5.82 -8.17 4.80
CA VAL A 34 5.02 -8.74 3.71
C VAL A 34 4.76 -10.24 3.91
N ALA A 35 5.79 -11.00 4.29
CA ALA A 35 5.67 -12.43 4.59
C ALA A 35 4.71 -12.69 5.77
N SER A 36 4.80 -11.88 6.82
CA SER A 36 3.93 -11.96 7.99
C SER A 36 2.48 -11.65 7.65
N LEU A 37 2.22 -10.65 6.80
CA LEU A 37 0.87 -10.29 6.34
C LEU A 37 0.24 -11.42 5.51
N ARG A 38 1.02 -11.98 4.58
CA ARG A 38 0.59 -13.15 3.79
C ARG A 38 0.28 -14.33 4.69
N ARG A 39 1.15 -14.60 5.68
CA ARG A 39 0.96 -15.69 6.63
C ARG A 39 -0.28 -15.48 7.48
N ALA A 40 -0.52 -14.27 7.97
CA ALA A 40 -1.71 -13.93 8.75
C ALA A 40 -2.99 -14.19 7.94
N LYS A 41 -3.05 -13.71 6.70
CA LYS A 41 -4.18 -13.97 5.78
C LYS A 41 -4.38 -15.46 5.48
N LEU A 42 -3.30 -16.22 5.28
CA LEU A 42 -3.38 -17.67 5.03
C LEU A 42 -3.81 -18.49 6.25
N VAL A 43 -3.38 -18.10 7.45
CA VAL A 43 -3.78 -18.79 8.68
C VAL A 43 -5.23 -18.47 9.02
N SER A 44 -5.66 -17.25 8.76
CA SER A 44 -7.02 -16.80 9.08
C SER A 44 -8.07 -17.47 8.18
N THR A 45 -7.76 -17.74 6.91
CA THR A 45 -8.63 -18.54 6.00
C THR A 45 -8.76 -20.01 6.43
N ALA A 46 -7.76 -20.56 7.11
CA ALA A 46 -7.77 -21.93 7.62
C ALA A 46 -8.43 -22.06 9.01
N ALA A 47 -8.72 -20.94 9.67
CA ALA A 47 -9.36 -20.90 10.99
C ALA A 47 -10.89 -21.02 10.89
N LYS A 48 -11.59 -20.95 12.03
CA LYS A 48 -13.06 -21.01 12.05
C LYS A 48 -13.65 -19.79 11.33
N LYS A 49 -14.79 -20.00 10.66
CA LYS A 49 -15.53 -18.97 9.92
C LYS A 49 -15.85 -17.79 10.86
N GLY A 50 -15.20 -16.65 10.66
CA GLY A 50 -15.31 -15.44 11.50
C GLY A 50 -13.96 -14.84 11.94
N ASP A 51 -12.96 -15.69 12.18
CA ASP A 51 -11.60 -15.24 12.56
C ASP A 51 -10.89 -14.56 11.37
N GLU A 52 -11.16 -15.04 10.15
CA GLU A 52 -10.64 -14.47 8.91
C GLU A 52 -10.95 -12.98 8.77
N GLU A 53 -12.24 -12.63 8.86
CA GLU A 53 -12.71 -11.26 8.65
C GLU A 53 -12.12 -10.32 9.71
N THR A 54 -12.06 -10.77 10.96
CA THR A 54 -11.54 -9.97 12.07
C THR A 54 -10.05 -9.67 11.86
N VAL A 55 -9.23 -10.68 11.55
CA VAL A 55 -7.80 -10.52 11.31
C VAL A 55 -7.52 -9.59 10.12
N ILE A 56 -8.22 -9.79 8.99
CA ILE A 56 -8.01 -8.98 7.79
C ILE A 56 -8.49 -7.54 8.02
N SER A 57 -9.61 -7.35 8.74
CA SER A 57 -10.10 -6.03 9.11
C SER A 57 -9.11 -5.26 10.00
N ASP A 58 -8.55 -5.90 11.02
CA ASP A 58 -7.56 -5.27 11.90
C ASP A 58 -6.27 -4.93 11.16
N LEU A 59 -5.82 -5.83 10.29
CA LEU A 59 -4.70 -5.58 9.40
C LEU A 59 -4.96 -4.35 8.52
N THR A 60 -6.13 -4.29 7.88
CA THR A 60 -6.51 -3.18 6.99
C THR A 60 -6.52 -1.86 7.75
N ARG A 61 -7.06 -1.81 8.98
CA ARG A 61 -7.04 -0.60 9.82
C ARG A 61 -5.62 -0.14 10.16
N ALA A 62 -4.70 -1.06 10.43
CA ALA A 62 -3.30 -0.74 10.69
C ALA A 62 -2.59 -0.24 9.41
N LEU A 63 -2.81 -0.92 8.28
CA LEU A 63 -2.21 -0.58 6.99
C LEU A 63 -2.72 0.75 6.44
N ASN A 64 -3.98 1.13 6.66
CA ASN A 64 -4.50 2.44 6.24
C ASN A 64 -3.66 3.61 6.78
N LYS A 65 -3.01 3.43 7.93
CA LYS A 65 -2.12 4.44 8.53
C LYS A 65 -0.66 4.28 8.09
N GLY A 66 -0.20 3.04 7.93
CA GLY A 66 1.21 2.73 7.66
C GLY A 66 1.59 2.74 6.18
N LEU A 67 0.71 2.26 5.32
CA LEU A 67 1.01 1.99 3.92
C LEU A 67 1.34 3.25 3.09
N PRO A 68 0.61 4.39 3.22
CA PRO A 68 0.98 5.61 2.50
C PRO A 68 2.39 6.09 2.84
N ARG A 69 2.83 5.90 4.09
CA ARG A 69 4.18 6.27 4.54
C ARG A 69 5.24 5.36 3.92
N LEU A 70 4.93 4.09 3.68
CA LEU A 70 5.82 3.16 2.99
C LEU A 70 5.96 3.51 1.51
N PHE A 71 4.85 3.87 0.84
CA PHE A 71 4.89 4.36 -0.53
C PHE A 71 5.79 5.60 -0.65
N ILE A 72 5.56 6.62 0.18
CA ILE A 72 6.38 7.86 0.17
C ILE A 72 7.85 7.56 0.46
N LYS A 73 8.15 6.71 1.45
CA LYS A 73 9.53 6.42 1.87
C LYS A 73 10.31 5.67 0.79
N TYR A 74 9.69 4.71 0.11
CA TYR A 74 10.38 3.80 -0.79
C TYR A 74 10.09 4.04 -2.27
N GLN A 75 9.34 5.07 -2.66
CA GLN A 75 8.96 5.36 -4.05
C GLN A 75 10.12 5.43 -5.06
N THR A 76 11.36 5.67 -4.62
CA THR A 76 12.55 5.73 -5.49
C THR A 76 13.43 4.47 -5.44
N ASP A 77 13.11 3.51 -4.58
CA ASP A 77 13.82 2.24 -4.46
C ASP A 77 12.96 1.14 -5.09
N GLU A 78 13.29 0.75 -6.32
CA GLU A 78 12.53 -0.22 -7.11
C GLU A 78 12.35 -1.57 -6.39
N ASN A 79 13.35 -2.02 -5.64
CA ASN A 79 13.26 -3.30 -4.94
C ASN A 79 12.25 -3.20 -3.79
N ARG A 80 12.39 -2.18 -2.94
CA ARG A 80 11.51 -2.00 -1.78
C ARG A 80 10.10 -1.61 -2.17
N ILE A 81 9.91 -0.70 -3.14
CA ILE A 81 8.57 -0.33 -3.60
C ILE A 81 7.83 -1.51 -4.20
N SER A 82 8.55 -2.42 -4.87
CA SER A 82 7.98 -3.66 -5.36
C SER A 82 7.46 -4.53 -4.21
N GLU A 83 8.12 -4.55 -3.04
CA GLU A 83 7.60 -5.27 -1.87
C GLU A 83 6.39 -4.56 -1.25
N VAL A 84 6.39 -3.22 -1.19
CA VAL A 84 5.24 -2.45 -0.72
C VAL A 84 3.99 -2.71 -1.57
N LEU A 85 4.13 -2.82 -2.90
CA LEU A 85 3.04 -3.09 -3.83
C LEU A 85 2.38 -4.47 -3.65
N LEU A 86 2.99 -5.38 -2.88
CA LEU A 86 2.39 -6.67 -2.52
C LEU A 86 1.38 -6.57 -1.37
N ILE A 87 1.34 -5.42 -0.67
CA ILE A 87 0.50 -5.22 0.51
C ILE A 87 -0.97 -4.93 0.15
N PRO A 88 -1.32 -4.04 -0.80
CA PRO A 88 -2.73 -3.72 -1.09
C PRO A 88 -3.62 -4.95 -1.38
N PRO A 89 -3.18 -5.98 -2.14
CA PRO A 89 -3.95 -7.22 -2.35
C PRO A 89 -4.26 -8.05 -1.09
N LEU A 90 -3.63 -7.73 0.05
CA LEU A 90 -3.83 -8.42 1.31
C LEU A 90 -4.93 -7.76 2.17
N MET A 91 -5.38 -6.57 1.80
CA MET A 91 -6.36 -5.77 2.56
C MET A 91 -7.81 -6.17 2.24
N ASN A 92 -8.74 -5.85 3.14
CA ASN A 92 -10.18 -5.89 2.87
C ASN A 92 -10.62 -4.50 2.38
N LEU A 93 -10.90 -4.38 1.08
CA LEU A 93 -11.30 -3.11 0.48
C LEU A 93 -12.71 -2.68 0.88
N ASP A 94 -13.63 -3.62 1.11
CA ASP A 94 -15.02 -3.31 1.50
C ASP A 94 -15.07 -2.51 2.82
N LEU A 95 -14.07 -2.71 3.68
CA LEU A 95 -13.94 -1.96 4.93
C LEU A 95 -13.80 -0.45 4.72
N TYR A 96 -13.25 0.01 3.58
CA TYR A 96 -13.20 1.44 3.26
C TYR A 96 -14.60 2.03 3.06
N LEU A 97 -15.52 1.28 2.46
CA LEU A 97 -16.91 1.70 2.32
C LEU A 97 -17.62 1.69 3.68
N GLU A 98 -17.48 0.60 4.44
CA GLU A 98 -18.10 0.43 5.76
C GLU A 98 -17.70 1.54 6.74
N MET A 99 -16.42 1.90 6.74
CA MET A 99 -15.87 2.96 7.60
C MET A 99 -16.03 4.36 6.99
N ARG A 100 -16.64 4.50 5.81
CA ARG A 100 -16.79 5.78 5.07
C ARG A 100 -15.45 6.46 4.77
N MET A 101 -14.41 5.67 4.50
CA MET A 101 -13.04 6.10 4.25
C MET A 101 -12.73 6.25 2.76
N MET A 102 -13.67 6.73 1.94
CA MET A 102 -13.50 6.81 0.48
C MET A 102 -12.30 7.66 0.04
N SER A 103 -11.95 8.72 0.80
CA SER A 103 -10.75 9.52 0.54
C SER A 103 -9.46 8.72 0.72
N ALA A 104 -9.40 7.84 1.73
CA ALA A 104 -8.24 6.99 1.94
C ALA A 104 -8.14 5.89 0.87
N TYR A 105 -9.27 5.41 0.35
CA TYR A 105 -9.29 4.47 -0.78
C TYR A 105 -8.80 5.14 -2.07
N ALA A 106 -9.27 6.35 -2.36
CA ALA A 106 -8.78 7.14 -3.50
C ALA A 106 -7.27 7.42 -3.40
N GLY A 107 -6.79 7.77 -2.20
CA GLY A 107 -5.35 7.96 -1.96
C GLY A 107 -4.52 6.69 -2.14
N LEU A 108 -5.04 5.52 -1.75
CA LEU A 108 -4.37 4.24 -2.01
C LEU A 108 -4.28 3.96 -3.53
N TRP A 109 -5.33 4.30 -4.29
CA TRP A 109 -5.30 4.26 -5.75
C TRP A 109 -4.21 5.19 -6.31
N ASP A 110 -4.14 6.43 -5.84
CA ASP A 110 -3.12 7.40 -6.26
C ASP A 110 -1.70 6.92 -5.99
N ASP A 111 -1.46 6.35 -4.81
CA ASP A 111 -0.17 5.80 -4.43
C ASP A 111 0.29 4.70 -5.41
N VAL A 112 -0.62 3.79 -5.77
CA VAL A 112 -0.34 2.67 -6.71
C VAL A 112 -0.22 3.15 -8.15
N SER A 113 -1.12 4.01 -8.61
CA SER A 113 -1.08 4.60 -9.97
C SER A 113 0.23 5.34 -10.20
N LYS A 114 0.67 6.12 -9.21
CA LYS A 114 1.96 6.81 -9.26
C LYS A 114 3.11 5.84 -9.46
N GLN A 115 3.15 4.70 -8.74
CA GLN A 115 4.22 3.72 -8.93
C GLN A 115 4.15 3.02 -10.29
N PHE A 116 2.95 2.78 -10.81
CA PHE A 116 2.78 2.21 -12.16
C PHE A 116 3.33 3.15 -13.24
N LEU A 117 3.07 4.45 -13.14
CA LEU A 117 3.47 5.44 -14.14
C LEU A 117 4.93 5.90 -14.00
N SER A 118 5.48 5.90 -12.78
CA SER A 118 6.81 6.47 -12.52
C SER A 118 7.96 5.50 -12.73
N HIS A 119 7.69 4.20 -12.91
CA HIS A 119 8.71 3.15 -12.96
C HIS A 119 8.68 2.37 -14.27
N SER A 120 9.85 2.10 -14.85
CA SER A 120 10.02 1.20 -16.00
C SER A 120 10.35 -0.24 -15.59
N SER A 121 10.61 -0.47 -14.30
CA SER A 121 10.94 -1.78 -13.75
C SER A 121 9.78 -2.77 -13.91
N GLN A 122 10.04 -3.88 -14.61
CA GLN A 122 9.03 -4.93 -14.82
C GLN A 122 8.46 -5.45 -13.49
N SER A 123 9.27 -5.54 -12.44
CA SER A 123 8.82 -5.98 -11.10
C SER A 123 7.77 -5.01 -10.53
N VAL A 124 8.05 -3.71 -10.55
CA VAL A 124 7.16 -2.67 -10.04
C VAL A 124 5.87 -2.64 -10.85
N VAL A 125 5.97 -2.55 -12.17
CA VAL A 125 4.80 -2.50 -13.07
C VAL A 125 3.90 -3.71 -12.89
N THR A 126 4.46 -4.92 -12.85
CA THR A 126 3.67 -6.17 -12.68
C THR A 126 2.92 -6.19 -11.36
N LYS A 127 3.57 -5.75 -10.27
CA LYS A 127 2.96 -5.74 -8.94
C LYS A 127 1.93 -4.61 -8.79
N SER A 128 2.16 -3.45 -9.41
CA SER A 128 1.15 -2.39 -9.50
C SER A 128 -0.10 -2.85 -10.26
N VAL A 129 0.07 -3.52 -11.40
CA VAL A 129 -1.07 -4.10 -12.15
C VAL A 129 -1.82 -5.13 -11.31
N ALA A 130 -1.13 -5.95 -10.53
CA ALA A 130 -1.79 -6.89 -9.62
C ALA A 130 -2.63 -6.18 -8.55
N ALA A 131 -2.12 -5.08 -7.98
CA ALA A 131 -2.87 -4.24 -7.04
C ALA A 131 -4.08 -3.55 -7.70
N ILE A 132 -3.91 -2.96 -8.89
CA ILE A 132 -5.00 -2.33 -9.66
C ILE A 132 -6.09 -3.37 -9.98
N ARG A 133 -5.72 -4.56 -10.42
CA ARG A 133 -6.68 -5.66 -10.67
C ARG A 133 -7.45 -6.04 -9.41
N HIS A 134 -6.79 -6.04 -8.25
CA HIS A 134 -7.45 -6.28 -6.98
C HIS A 134 -8.46 -5.17 -6.64
N PHE A 135 -8.09 -3.91 -6.86
CA PHE A 135 -9.01 -2.77 -6.68
C PHE A 135 -10.24 -2.89 -7.59
N MET A 136 -10.02 -3.17 -8.88
CA MET A 136 -11.09 -3.34 -9.86
C MET A 136 -12.04 -4.50 -9.54
N ALA A 137 -11.59 -5.50 -8.79
CA ALA A 137 -12.43 -6.62 -8.36
C ALA A 137 -13.39 -6.27 -7.21
N ALA A 138 -13.18 -5.14 -6.50
CA ALA A 138 -14.06 -4.70 -5.43
C ALA A 138 -15.30 -4.00 -5.98
N SER A 139 -16.36 -4.78 -6.25
CA SER A 139 -17.61 -4.27 -6.86
C SER A 139 -18.34 -3.22 -6.01
N SER A 140 -18.20 -3.27 -4.69
CA SER A 140 -18.73 -2.28 -3.75
C SER A 140 -18.15 -0.87 -3.95
N LEU A 141 -16.96 -0.78 -4.57
CA LEU A 141 -16.20 0.45 -4.78
C LEU A 141 -16.16 0.88 -6.26
N THR A 142 -17.05 0.32 -7.09
CA THR A 142 -17.06 0.52 -8.55
C THR A 142 -17.02 1.99 -8.96
N ASN A 143 -17.73 2.88 -8.25
CA ASN A 143 -17.73 4.31 -8.60
C ASN A 143 -16.33 4.91 -8.56
N THR A 144 -15.57 4.67 -7.48
CA THR A 144 -14.18 5.15 -7.36
C THR A 144 -13.26 4.42 -8.33
N ASN A 145 -13.44 3.10 -8.49
CA ASN A 145 -12.64 2.31 -9.42
C ASN A 145 -12.75 2.81 -10.87
N SER A 146 -13.98 3.05 -11.34
CA SER A 146 -14.22 3.55 -12.70
C SER A 146 -13.63 4.94 -12.92
N THR A 147 -13.71 5.83 -11.93
CA THR A 147 -13.05 7.15 -12.02
C THR A 147 -11.54 7.00 -12.07
N LYS A 148 -10.96 6.21 -11.16
CA LYS A 148 -9.50 6.06 -11.05
C LYS A 148 -8.85 5.35 -12.24
N ILE A 149 -9.52 4.36 -12.83
CA ILE A 149 -8.98 3.69 -14.01
C ILE A 149 -9.00 4.60 -15.23
N LEU A 150 -10.03 5.43 -15.39
CA LEU A 150 -10.08 6.45 -16.46
C LEU A 150 -8.99 7.50 -16.26
N GLU A 151 -8.79 8.00 -15.02
CA GLU A 151 -7.68 8.90 -14.70
C GLU A 151 -6.33 8.28 -15.11
N LEU A 152 -6.10 7.00 -14.80
CA LEU A 152 -4.88 6.29 -15.15
C LEU A 152 -4.72 6.09 -16.68
N GLU A 153 -5.82 5.82 -17.39
CA GLU A 153 -5.85 5.64 -18.85
C GLU A 153 -5.66 6.96 -19.61
N ASP A 154 -6.10 8.08 -19.03
CA ASP A 154 -5.96 9.43 -19.59
C ASP A 154 -4.56 10.04 -19.31
N GLU A 155 -3.77 9.42 -18.42
CA GLU A 155 -2.43 9.89 -18.03
C GLU A 155 -1.25 9.63 -19.01
N PRO A 156 -1.34 8.90 -20.15
CA PRO A 156 -0.17 8.71 -21.02
C PRO A 156 -0.02 9.83 -22.07
N GLY A 157 0.95 10.76 -21.87
CA GLY A 157 1.42 11.60 -22.99
C GLY A 157 2.36 12.80 -22.77
N ASP A 158 2.61 13.35 -21.57
CA ASP A 158 3.45 14.58 -21.47
C ASP A 158 4.97 14.34 -21.41
N THR A 159 5.42 13.13 -21.75
CA THR A 159 6.82 12.91 -22.17
C THR A 159 6.86 12.77 -23.68
N ALA A 160 6.70 13.91 -24.36
CA ALA A 160 7.17 14.07 -25.72
C ALA A 160 8.71 14.12 -25.71
N VAL A 161 9.32 13.09 -26.31
CA VAL A 161 10.68 13.01 -26.88
C VAL A 161 11.86 13.18 -25.92
#